data_AF-Q6FNJ1-F1
#
_entry.id   AF-Q6FNJ1-F1
#
_cell.length_a   1.000
_cell.length_b   1.000
_cell.length_c   1.000
_cell.angle_alpha   90.00
_cell.angle_beta   90.00
_cell.angle_gamma   90.00
#
_symmetry.space_group_name_H-M   'P 1'
#
loop_
_entity.id
_entity.type
_entity.pdbx_description
1 polymer ?
#
loop_
_entity_poly.entity_id
_entity_poly.type
_entity_poly.pdbx_seq_one_letter_code
_entity_poly.pdbx_strand_id
1 'polypeptide(L)'
;MDESVIFTTEQNALSTSLYSAEQAVLRQCSTNSRNSAVRVGDKYLFVAQSNKALINVYNISGAHKRETVEQRLPTPEVITCLEVIQNRYEEKSAISDFELPHLLLGSTDGGKIYCWELNSGALLSVKQMAHYQGITKIKSFMDGKYFITSGKDSRVIVWQTIDFVSNNASEPKPICILHDHNLTVNDIAVSMTHGANMSTSGAKLFTASEDSTVRCYDFSFLRGDFRKNRKSQEQDQKMYQPRLLATFTFPAAIEAMSLDPADRALYVGTSEGLFSLPLYYTVKGTSTVANLAQASGSNRNKLYSVVISGHDDDYKKLFSMGQLVCDKLISTPVTKLELTFDATTILVGNKFGRISVVEIASKQILKTLQPLTTADTEEDAITNIIVTTVNNSRQDSILEQHQSNKNVQKLPVLQRVVHDKDHAEHEVWYRAPETPEFSHELESLPPIADFEKYMDSIRSEETVFLTTETTSQVKNVKQELAPASHSNSQEQQELQQELQQVKSAYKELRELHESLFKEHEQLLSSMK
;
A
#
# COMPACT_ATOMS: atom_id res chain seq x y z
N MET A 1 -16.64 2.69 7.44
CA MET A 1 -15.53 1.92 6.85
C MET A 1 -16.11 1.07 5.73
N ASP A 2 -15.49 1.08 4.57
CA ASP A 2 -15.84 0.27 3.39
C ASP A 2 -14.53 -0.26 2.79
N GLU A 3 -14.61 -1.21 1.86
CA GLU A 3 -13.46 -1.71 1.11
C GLU A 3 -13.49 -1.14 -0.30
N SER A 4 -12.42 -0.46 -0.68
CA SER A 4 -12.20 -0.05 -2.06
C SER A 4 -11.58 -1.20 -2.83
N VAL A 5 -12.25 -1.57 -3.92
CA VAL A 5 -11.81 -2.56 -4.89
C VAL A 5 -11.32 -1.82 -6.14
N ILE A 6 -10.06 -2.06 -6.50
CA ILE A 6 -9.46 -1.56 -7.73
C ILE A 6 -9.07 -2.77 -8.57
N PHE A 7 -9.51 -2.81 -9.81
CA PHE A 7 -9.14 -3.90 -10.71
C PHE A 7 -8.83 -3.38 -12.10
N THR A 8 -7.99 -4.12 -12.80
CA THR A 8 -7.61 -3.83 -14.18
C THR A 8 -7.94 -5.04 -15.04
N THR A 9 -8.50 -4.77 -16.21
CA THR A 9 -8.57 -5.70 -17.33
C THR A 9 -7.50 -5.31 -18.34
N GLU A 10 -7.44 -5.95 -19.50
CA GLU A 10 -6.42 -5.63 -20.51
C GLU A 10 -6.62 -4.24 -21.13
N GLN A 11 -7.86 -3.74 -21.14
CA GLN A 11 -8.23 -2.46 -21.76
C GLN A 11 -8.85 -1.45 -20.80
N ASN A 12 -9.21 -1.86 -19.59
CA ASN A 12 -9.92 -1.02 -18.64
C ASN A 12 -9.28 -1.07 -17.26
N ALA A 13 -9.51 -0.02 -16.48
CA ALA A 13 -9.24 -0.04 -15.06
C ALA A 13 -10.40 0.63 -14.32
N LEU A 14 -10.80 0.04 -13.20
CA LEU A 14 -11.97 0.46 -12.45
C LEU A 14 -11.62 0.57 -10.98
N SER A 15 -12.23 1.58 -10.34
CA SER A 15 -12.25 1.72 -8.90
C SER A 15 -13.69 1.77 -8.42
N THR A 16 -14.07 0.85 -7.54
CA THR A 16 -15.40 0.75 -6.94
C THR A 16 -15.24 0.53 -5.45
N SER A 17 -16.26 0.83 -4.65
CA SER A 17 -16.32 0.28 -3.29
C SER A 17 -17.12 -1.03 -3.30
N LEU A 18 -16.86 -1.91 -2.34
CA LEU A 18 -17.46 -3.24 -2.30
C LEU A 18 -18.97 -3.15 -2.00
N TYR A 19 -19.33 -2.36 -0.99
CA TYR A 19 -20.71 -2.20 -0.54
C TYR A 19 -21.46 -1.05 -1.25
N SER A 20 -20.73 -0.13 -1.89
CA SER A 20 -21.33 0.87 -2.77
C SER A 20 -21.63 0.32 -4.17
N ALA A 21 -22.61 0.92 -4.84
CA ALA A 21 -22.89 0.69 -6.27
C ALA A 21 -22.13 1.66 -7.18
N GLU A 22 -21.33 2.57 -6.60
CA GLU A 22 -20.56 3.56 -7.34
C GLU A 22 -19.27 2.97 -7.91
N GLN A 23 -19.01 3.28 -9.18
CA GLN A 23 -17.78 2.90 -9.87
C GLN A 23 -17.23 4.09 -10.65
N ALA A 24 -15.90 4.22 -10.65
CA ALA A 24 -15.15 5.17 -11.45
C ALA A 24 -14.31 4.40 -12.46
N VAL A 25 -14.49 4.70 -13.75
CA VAL A 25 -13.72 4.07 -14.84
C VAL A 25 -12.51 4.94 -15.14
N LEU A 26 -11.32 4.40 -14.89
CA LEU A 26 -10.06 5.08 -15.14
C LEU A 26 -9.74 5.00 -16.64
N ARG A 27 -9.58 6.16 -17.27
CA ARG A 27 -9.38 6.26 -18.72
C ARG A 27 -7.93 5.97 -19.10
N GLN A 28 -7.71 5.45 -20.31
CA GLN A 28 -6.38 5.21 -20.89
C GLN A 28 -5.54 4.15 -20.15
N CYS A 29 -6.15 3.04 -19.78
CA CYS A 29 -5.42 1.87 -19.30
C CYS A 29 -5.28 0.82 -20.40
N SER A 30 -4.07 0.31 -20.60
CA SER A 30 -3.89 -0.98 -21.25
C SER A 30 -2.84 -1.77 -20.48
N THR A 31 -3.15 -3.00 -20.12
CA THR A 31 -2.25 -3.91 -19.42
C THR A 31 -2.31 -5.28 -20.07
N ASN A 32 -1.20 -6.03 -20.07
CA ASN A 32 -1.15 -7.39 -20.61
C ASN A 32 -0.46 -8.37 -19.64
N SER A 33 -0.01 -7.84 -18.50
CA SER A 33 0.83 -8.53 -17.55
C SER A 33 0.09 -8.67 -16.23
N ARG A 34 0.31 -9.79 -15.55
CA ARG A 34 -0.22 -10.02 -14.21
C ARG A 34 0.48 -9.09 -13.22
N ASN A 35 -0.29 -8.53 -12.27
CA ASN A 35 0.26 -7.66 -11.21
C ASN A 35 0.98 -6.40 -11.73
N SER A 36 0.50 -5.79 -12.82
CA SER A 36 1.09 -4.58 -13.42
C SER A 36 0.57 -3.27 -12.81
N ALA A 37 -0.22 -3.35 -11.74
CA ALA A 37 -0.77 -2.19 -11.04
C ALA A 37 -0.50 -2.30 -9.54
N VAL A 38 -0.28 -1.16 -8.88
CA VAL A 38 0.01 -1.11 -7.45
C VAL A 38 -0.50 0.19 -6.84
N ARG A 39 -1.02 0.10 -5.62
CA ARG A 39 -1.43 1.26 -4.85
C ARG A 39 -0.21 1.88 -4.18
N VAL A 40 -0.01 3.19 -4.36
CA VAL A 40 1.12 3.96 -3.84
C VAL A 40 0.60 4.92 -2.78
N GLY A 41 0.91 4.60 -1.52
CA GLY A 41 0.32 5.28 -0.36
C GLY A 41 -1.20 5.20 -0.38
N ASP A 42 -1.87 6.16 0.24
CA ASP A 42 -3.33 6.21 0.22
C ASP A 42 -3.92 6.91 -1.00
N LYS A 43 -3.09 7.63 -1.75
CA LYS A 43 -3.51 8.65 -2.73
C LYS A 43 -3.40 8.23 -4.19
N TYR A 44 -2.38 7.46 -4.54
CA TYR A 44 -2.05 7.20 -5.95
C TYR A 44 -2.23 5.72 -6.31
N LEU A 45 -2.60 5.48 -7.56
CA LEU A 45 -2.57 4.17 -8.19
C LEU A 45 -1.63 4.25 -9.39
N PHE A 46 -0.62 3.38 -9.40
CA PHE A 46 0.32 3.26 -10.52
C PHE A 46 -0.09 2.07 -11.39
N VAL A 47 -0.18 2.28 -12.70
CA VAL A 47 -0.51 1.25 -13.68
C VAL A 47 0.52 1.25 -14.81
N ALA A 48 1.35 0.22 -14.88
CA ALA A 48 2.29 0.03 -15.98
C ALA A 48 1.53 -0.29 -17.27
N GLN A 49 1.81 0.45 -18.34
CA GLN A 49 1.13 0.26 -19.62
C GLN A 49 1.75 -0.87 -20.44
N SER A 50 0.90 -1.64 -21.12
CA SER A 50 1.35 -2.59 -22.13
C SER A 50 1.94 -1.84 -23.34
N ASN A 51 2.96 -2.42 -23.97
CA ASN A 51 3.59 -1.92 -25.21
C ASN A 51 4.18 -0.50 -25.17
N LYS A 52 4.16 0.17 -24.01
CA LYS A 52 4.70 1.51 -23.81
C LYS A 52 5.52 1.52 -22.53
N ALA A 53 6.75 2.03 -22.59
CA ALA A 53 7.62 2.18 -21.42
C ALA A 53 7.18 3.38 -20.57
N LEU A 54 5.98 3.30 -19.99
CA LEU A 54 5.40 4.34 -19.15
C LEU A 54 4.46 3.75 -18.10
N ILE A 55 4.41 4.41 -16.95
CA ILE A 55 3.47 4.15 -15.87
C ILE A 55 2.48 5.31 -15.82
N ASN A 56 1.19 5.01 -15.89
CA ASN A 56 0.13 5.98 -15.66
C ASN A 56 -0.15 6.09 -14.16
N VAL A 57 -0.26 7.33 -13.67
CA VAL A 57 -0.60 7.64 -12.28
C VAL A 57 -2.03 8.15 -12.24
N TYR A 58 -2.86 7.53 -11.43
CA TYR A 58 -4.22 7.96 -11.13
C TYR A 58 -4.30 8.45 -9.69
N ASN A 59 -5.06 9.52 -9.46
CA ASN A 59 -5.37 9.98 -8.12
C ASN A 59 -6.68 9.32 -7.67
N ILE A 60 -6.56 8.43 -6.68
CA ILE A 60 -7.68 7.69 -6.07
C ILE A 60 -8.12 8.29 -4.74
N SER A 61 -7.49 9.40 -4.31
CA SER A 61 -7.93 10.17 -3.14
C SER A 61 -9.06 11.15 -3.46
N GLY A 62 -9.82 11.51 -2.42
CA GLY A 62 -10.88 12.50 -2.49
C GLY A 62 -12.28 11.91 -2.67
N ALA A 63 -13.30 12.74 -2.40
CA ALA A 63 -14.71 12.36 -2.53
C ALA A 63 -15.10 12.05 -4.00
N HIS A 64 -14.48 12.75 -4.95
CA HIS A 64 -14.67 12.53 -6.38
C HIS A 64 -13.35 12.04 -6.99
N LYS A 65 -13.24 10.73 -7.18
CA LYS A 65 -12.08 10.08 -7.78
C LYS A 65 -11.84 10.63 -9.20
N ARG A 66 -10.61 11.02 -9.50
CA ARG A 66 -10.26 11.56 -10.82
C ARG A 66 -10.14 10.41 -11.82
N GLU A 67 -11.05 10.36 -12.81
CA GLU A 67 -11.04 9.33 -13.86
C GLU A 67 -9.89 9.46 -14.87
N THR A 68 -9.36 10.68 -15.05
CA THR A 68 -8.27 10.96 -16.01
C THR A 68 -6.91 10.70 -15.39
N VAL A 69 -5.93 10.33 -16.21
CA VAL A 69 -4.51 10.23 -15.80
C VAL A 69 -4.03 11.57 -15.21
N GLU A 70 -3.48 11.52 -14.00
CA GLU A 70 -2.92 12.67 -13.28
C GLU A 70 -1.52 13.01 -13.82
N GLN A 71 -0.66 11.99 -13.89
CA GLN A 71 0.73 12.11 -14.30
C GLN A 71 1.16 10.85 -15.06
N ARG A 72 2.13 10.99 -15.96
CA ARG A 72 2.78 9.85 -16.65
C ARG A 72 4.26 9.82 -16.25
N LEU A 73 4.73 8.65 -15.83
CA LEU A 73 6.11 8.40 -15.42
C LEU A 73 6.78 7.51 -16.48
N PRO A 74 7.64 8.06 -17.36
CA PRO A 74 8.36 7.26 -18.33
C PRO A 74 9.36 6.31 -17.66
N THR A 75 9.41 5.06 -18.10
CA THR A 75 10.36 4.05 -17.64
C THR A 75 11.42 3.77 -18.72
N PRO A 76 12.58 3.18 -18.37
CA PRO A 76 13.59 2.81 -19.37
C PRO A 76 13.11 1.70 -20.31
N GLU A 77 12.35 0.73 -19.79
CA GLU A 77 11.79 -0.41 -20.52
C GLU A 77 10.31 -0.61 -20.14
N VAL A 78 9.60 -1.47 -20.87
CA VAL A 78 8.21 -1.85 -20.56
C VAL A 78 8.20 -2.74 -19.31
N ILE A 79 7.45 -2.29 -18.29
CA ILE A 79 7.37 -2.97 -16.99
C ILE A 79 6.18 -3.94 -16.98
N THR A 80 6.41 -5.17 -16.50
CA THR A 80 5.41 -6.24 -16.43
C THR A 80 4.76 -6.35 -15.06
N CYS A 81 5.55 -6.33 -13.98
CA CYS A 81 5.06 -6.40 -12.61
C CYS A 81 5.57 -5.20 -11.82
N LEU A 82 4.74 -4.72 -10.90
CA LEU A 82 5.06 -3.65 -9.97
C LEU A 82 4.81 -4.13 -8.54
N GLU A 83 5.66 -3.69 -7.61
CA GLU A 83 5.44 -3.85 -6.18
C GLU A 83 6.01 -2.65 -5.44
N VAL A 84 5.35 -2.25 -4.36
CA VAL A 84 5.72 -1.10 -3.56
C VAL A 84 6.23 -1.56 -2.19
N ILE A 85 7.34 -0.98 -1.75
CA ILE A 85 7.85 -1.17 -0.39
C ILE A 85 7.41 0.03 0.45
N GLN A 86 6.47 -0.22 1.36
CA GLN A 86 5.92 0.81 2.24
C GLN A 86 6.93 1.28 3.28
N ASN A 87 6.87 2.56 3.63
CA ASN A 87 7.69 3.11 4.70
C ASN A 87 6.89 3.05 6.02
N ARG A 88 7.42 2.35 7.02
CA ARG A 88 6.81 2.30 8.36
C ARG A 88 7.67 3.09 9.32
N TYR A 89 7.29 4.33 9.58
CA TYR A 89 7.71 5.04 10.78
C TYR A 89 6.83 4.59 11.94
N GLU A 90 7.44 4.12 13.03
CA GLU A 90 6.75 3.54 14.19
C GLU A 90 5.94 4.57 15.00
N GLU A 91 6.01 5.87 14.66
CA GLU A 91 5.37 6.97 15.40
C GLU A 91 4.48 7.86 14.50
N LYS A 92 3.58 7.27 13.71
CA LYS A 92 2.60 8.06 12.94
C LYS A 92 1.45 8.54 13.82
N SER A 93 1.65 9.61 14.57
CA SER A 93 0.57 10.34 15.25
C SER A 93 -0.25 11.24 14.31
N ALA A 94 0.17 11.43 13.06
CA ALA A 94 -0.65 12.05 12.02
C ALA A 94 -0.21 11.58 10.62
N ILE A 95 -1.18 11.41 9.72
CA ILE A 95 -0.95 11.09 8.30
C ILE A 95 -0.70 12.41 7.58
N SER A 96 0.47 12.59 6.96
CA SER A 96 0.71 13.75 6.09
C SER A 96 -0.04 13.60 4.76
N ASP A 97 -0.48 14.72 4.16
CA ASP A 97 -1.14 14.70 2.84
C ASP A 97 -0.27 14.12 1.72
N PHE A 98 1.04 14.18 1.90
CA PHE A 98 2.05 13.69 0.98
C PHE A 98 2.88 12.63 1.67
N GLU A 99 2.38 11.40 1.60
CA GLU A 99 3.12 10.23 2.00
C GLU A 99 3.38 9.36 0.76
N LEU A 100 4.66 9.20 0.43
CA LEU A 100 5.10 8.23 -0.55
C LEU A 100 5.79 7.06 0.15
N PRO A 101 5.59 5.83 -0.37
CA PRO A 101 6.34 4.69 0.08
C PRO A 101 7.82 4.85 -0.28
N HIS A 102 8.67 4.03 0.34
CA HIS A 102 10.12 4.20 0.20
C HIS A 102 10.60 3.80 -1.20
N LEU A 103 10.23 2.60 -1.67
CA LEU A 103 10.75 2.04 -2.93
C LEU A 103 9.62 1.56 -3.85
N LEU A 104 9.87 1.65 -5.14
CA LEU A 104 9.09 1.02 -6.20
C LEU A 104 9.96 -0.02 -6.91
N LEU A 105 9.50 -1.27 -6.89
CA LEU A 105 10.09 -2.36 -7.65
C LEU A 105 9.32 -2.54 -8.96
N GLY A 106 10.05 -2.68 -10.06
CA GLY A 106 9.46 -3.01 -11.37
C GLY A 106 10.27 -4.07 -12.08
N SER A 107 9.60 -5.06 -12.67
CA SER A 107 10.24 -6.08 -13.49
C SER A 107 9.96 -5.91 -14.97
N THR A 108 10.80 -6.49 -15.82
CA THR A 108 10.55 -6.58 -17.26
C THR A 108 10.35 -8.03 -17.70
N ASP A 109 9.86 -8.24 -18.91
CA ASP A 109 9.67 -9.60 -19.47
C ASP A 109 11.01 -10.34 -19.69
N GLY A 110 12.13 -9.60 -19.75
CA GLY A 110 13.48 -10.16 -19.78
C GLY A 110 14.04 -10.61 -18.43
N GLY A 111 13.25 -10.56 -17.35
CA GLY A 111 13.69 -10.99 -16.02
C GLY A 111 14.59 -9.98 -15.28
N LYS A 112 14.62 -8.72 -15.74
CA LYS A 112 15.29 -7.61 -15.03
C LYS A 112 14.44 -7.13 -13.87
N ILE A 113 15.08 -6.64 -12.82
CA ILE A 113 14.43 -5.93 -11.70
C ILE A 113 15.05 -4.55 -11.58
N TYR A 114 14.21 -3.53 -11.61
CA TYR A 114 14.54 -2.15 -11.32
C TYR A 114 14.02 -1.78 -9.93
N CYS A 115 14.80 -1.03 -9.17
CA CYS A 115 14.41 -0.49 -7.87
C CYS A 115 14.61 1.02 -7.86
N TRP A 116 13.50 1.75 -7.77
CA TRP A 116 13.48 3.21 -7.67
C TRP A 116 13.14 3.64 -6.25
N GLU A 117 13.72 4.76 -5.83
CA GLU A 117 13.21 5.52 -4.70
C GLU A 117 12.14 6.50 -5.17
N LEU A 118 10.97 6.47 -4.55
CA LEU A 118 9.85 7.31 -4.98
C LEU A 118 9.98 8.77 -4.53
N ASN A 119 10.63 9.02 -3.39
CA ASN A 119 10.81 10.35 -2.85
C ASN A 119 11.80 11.21 -3.65
N SER A 120 12.78 10.62 -4.33
CA SER A 120 13.75 11.32 -5.19
C SER A 120 13.50 11.06 -6.68
N GLY A 121 12.87 9.94 -7.03
CA GLY A 121 12.83 9.41 -8.40
C GLY A 121 14.13 8.72 -8.84
N ALA A 122 15.12 8.60 -7.95
CA ALA A 122 16.41 8.00 -8.26
C ALA A 122 16.30 6.49 -8.53
N LEU A 123 17.01 6.01 -9.55
CA LEU A 123 17.14 4.58 -9.81
C LEU A 123 18.31 4.04 -8.99
N LEU A 124 18.03 3.34 -7.90
CA LEU A 124 19.04 2.91 -6.93
C LEU A 124 19.81 1.67 -7.38
N SER A 125 19.10 0.71 -8.00
CA SER A 125 19.70 -0.57 -8.36
C SER A 125 18.95 -1.21 -9.53
N VAL A 126 19.71 -1.91 -10.38
CA VAL A 126 19.18 -2.70 -11.49
C VAL A 126 19.85 -4.07 -11.47
N LYS A 127 19.06 -5.13 -11.28
CA LYS A 127 19.53 -6.50 -11.48
C LYS A 127 19.20 -6.92 -12.91
N GLN A 128 20.23 -7.01 -13.76
CA GLN A 128 20.08 -7.29 -15.20
C GLN A 128 19.55 -8.68 -15.53
N MET A 129 19.78 -9.68 -14.67
CA MET A 129 19.30 -11.05 -14.88
C MET A 129 19.00 -11.66 -13.52
N ALA A 130 17.85 -11.31 -12.95
CA ALA A 130 17.36 -11.94 -11.73
C ALA A 130 16.74 -13.30 -12.04
N HIS A 131 15.88 -13.33 -13.06
CA HIS A 131 15.31 -14.55 -13.64
C HIS A 131 15.75 -14.67 -15.10
N TYR A 132 15.71 -15.89 -15.65
CA TYR A 132 16.04 -16.13 -17.06
C TYR A 132 14.85 -15.92 -18.01
N GLN A 133 13.66 -15.73 -17.45
CA GLN A 133 12.42 -15.44 -18.15
C GLN A 133 11.64 -14.37 -17.37
N GLY A 134 10.51 -13.92 -17.92
CA GLY A 134 9.69 -12.88 -17.32
C GLY A 134 9.26 -13.20 -15.88
N ILE A 135 9.32 -12.17 -15.03
CA ILE A 135 8.84 -12.21 -13.64
C ILE A 135 7.31 -12.08 -13.66
N THR A 136 6.63 -12.90 -12.88
CA THR A 136 5.16 -13.01 -12.80
C THR A 136 4.58 -12.28 -11.58
N LYS A 137 5.33 -12.24 -10.48
CA LYS A 137 4.96 -11.50 -9.27
C LYS A 137 6.19 -11.13 -8.44
N ILE A 138 6.16 -9.91 -7.92
CA ILE A 138 7.04 -9.42 -6.87
C ILE A 138 6.17 -9.20 -5.63
N LYS A 139 6.62 -9.65 -4.46
CA LYS A 139 5.91 -9.40 -3.20
C LYS A 139 6.88 -8.97 -2.12
N SER A 140 6.64 -7.80 -1.54
CA SER A 140 7.35 -7.35 -0.35
C SER A 140 6.73 -7.99 0.90
N PHE A 141 7.56 -8.33 1.88
CA PHE A 141 7.12 -8.90 3.15
C PHE A 141 7.99 -8.43 4.30
N MET A 142 7.48 -8.58 5.54
CA MET A 142 8.14 -8.09 6.76
C MET A 142 8.46 -6.61 6.71
N ASP A 143 7.44 -5.78 6.47
CA ASP A 143 7.55 -4.32 6.42
C ASP A 143 8.68 -3.82 5.49
N GLY A 144 8.89 -4.49 4.35
CA GLY A 144 9.87 -4.05 3.37
C GLY A 144 11.29 -4.56 3.55
N LYS A 145 11.59 -5.32 4.61
CA LYS A 145 12.95 -5.85 4.85
C LYS A 145 13.39 -6.85 3.78
N TYR A 146 12.44 -7.60 3.25
CA TYR A 146 12.68 -8.62 2.23
C TYR A 146 11.63 -8.51 1.12
N PHE A 147 11.98 -9.00 -0.06
CA PHE A 147 11.03 -9.17 -1.14
C PHE A 147 11.30 -10.46 -1.90
N ILE A 148 10.27 -10.98 -2.54
CA ILE A 148 10.29 -12.27 -3.22
C ILE A 148 9.90 -12.04 -4.67
N THR A 149 10.62 -12.66 -5.58
CA THR A 149 10.29 -12.67 -7.01
C THR A 149 10.00 -14.08 -7.47
N SER A 150 8.99 -14.21 -8.33
CA SER A 150 8.60 -15.46 -8.99
C SER A 150 8.64 -15.26 -10.49
N GLY A 151 9.07 -16.28 -11.24
CA GLY A 151 9.26 -16.18 -12.69
C GLY A 151 8.69 -17.35 -13.47
N LYS A 152 8.64 -17.15 -14.79
CA LYS A 152 8.34 -18.20 -15.78
C LYS A 152 9.42 -19.28 -15.89
N ASP A 153 10.61 -19.02 -15.34
CA ASP A 153 11.73 -19.97 -15.27
C ASP A 153 11.63 -20.97 -14.10
N SER A 154 10.43 -21.14 -13.52
CA SER A 154 10.12 -22.07 -12.42
C SER A 154 10.87 -21.77 -11.11
N ARG A 155 11.46 -20.58 -10.98
CA ARG A 155 12.23 -20.17 -9.80
C ARG A 155 11.46 -19.18 -8.95
N VAL A 156 11.71 -19.27 -7.64
CA VAL A 156 11.31 -18.24 -6.67
C VAL A 156 12.56 -17.78 -5.93
N ILE A 157 12.83 -16.49 -5.95
CA ILE A 157 14.07 -15.92 -5.40
C ILE A 157 13.71 -14.96 -4.27
N VAL A 158 14.41 -15.09 -3.15
CA VAL A 158 14.23 -14.22 -1.98
C VAL A 158 15.40 -13.27 -1.86
N TRP A 159 15.09 -11.99 -1.73
CA TRP A 159 16.05 -10.90 -1.70
C TRP A 159 15.98 -10.16 -0.37
N GLN A 160 17.14 -9.70 0.10
CA GLN A 160 17.23 -8.73 1.18
C GLN A 160 17.18 -7.33 0.57
N THR A 161 16.24 -6.50 1.01
CA THR A 161 16.07 -5.15 0.44
C THR A 161 17.31 -4.29 0.68
N ILE A 162 17.92 -4.39 1.86
CA ILE A 162 19.13 -3.62 2.20
C ILE A 162 20.29 -3.95 1.26
N ASP A 163 20.55 -5.24 1.01
CA ASP A 163 21.65 -5.69 0.16
C ASP A 163 21.37 -5.32 -1.30
N PHE A 164 20.09 -5.37 -1.71
CA PHE A 164 19.66 -5.03 -3.06
C PHE A 164 19.86 -3.55 -3.40
N VAL A 165 19.64 -2.67 -2.43
CA VAL A 165 19.76 -1.21 -2.58
C VAL A 165 21.19 -0.72 -2.33
N SER A 166 21.95 -1.38 -1.45
CA SER A 166 23.28 -0.96 -0.99
C SER A 166 24.33 -0.78 -2.11
N ASN A 167 25.36 0.02 -1.82
CA ASN A 167 26.43 0.44 -2.75
C ASN A 167 27.57 -0.57 -2.91
N ASN A 168 27.34 -1.85 -2.62
CA ASN A 168 28.38 -2.83 -2.84
C ASN A 168 28.61 -2.95 -4.35
N ALA A 169 29.82 -2.68 -4.83
CA ALA A 169 30.19 -2.79 -6.26
C ALA A 169 29.93 -4.20 -6.86
N SER A 170 29.62 -5.18 -6.01
CA SER A 170 29.17 -6.50 -6.40
C SER A 170 27.67 -6.50 -6.68
N GLU A 171 27.26 -7.24 -7.71
CA GLU A 171 25.85 -7.49 -7.98
C GLU A 171 25.10 -8.00 -6.74
N PRO A 172 23.81 -7.62 -6.55
CA PRO A 172 23.06 -8.03 -5.39
C PRO A 172 22.91 -9.56 -5.38
N LYS A 173 23.25 -10.17 -4.25
CA LYS A 173 23.18 -11.61 -4.04
C LYS A 173 21.85 -11.97 -3.38
N PRO A 174 21.08 -12.93 -3.92
CA PRO A 174 19.87 -13.40 -3.27
C PRO A 174 20.19 -14.19 -1.99
N ILE A 175 19.27 -14.19 -1.04
CA ILE A 175 19.36 -15.00 0.18
C ILE A 175 19.22 -16.47 -0.18
N CYS A 176 18.18 -16.80 -0.93
CA CYS A 176 17.91 -18.16 -1.38
C CYS A 176 17.19 -18.18 -2.73
N ILE A 177 17.35 -19.30 -3.43
CA ILE A 177 16.69 -19.60 -4.71
C ILE A 177 15.98 -20.93 -4.54
N LEU A 178 14.66 -20.93 -4.77
CA LEU A 178 13.81 -22.11 -4.74
C LEU A 178 13.58 -22.57 -6.18
N HIS A 179 13.92 -23.81 -6.44
CA HIS A 179 13.81 -24.44 -7.77
C HIS A 179 13.13 -25.81 -7.63
N ASP A 180 12.05 -25.85 -6.84
CA ASP A 180 11.30 -27.09 -6.68
C ASP A 180 10.28 -27.27 -7.82
N HIS A 181 9.76 -26.18 -8.40
CA HIS A 181 8.73 -26.23 -9.45
C HIS A 181 9.33 -26.61 -10.80
N ASN A 182 8.49 -27.23 -11.63
CA ASN A 182 8.90 -27.69 -12.96
C ASN A 182 8.41 -26.76 -14.06
N LEU A 183 7.31 -26.04 -13.83
CA LEU A 183 6.70 -25.08 -14.76
C LEU A 183 6.62 -23.68 -14.13
N THR A 184 6.15 -22.71 -14.92
CA THR A 184 5.98 -21.31 -14.53
C THR A 184 5.34 -21.17 -13.15
N VAL A 185 5.91 -20.33 -12.29
CA VAL A 185 5.31 -19.96 -11.02
C VAL A 185 4.39 -18.77 -11.28
N ASN A 186 3.08 -19.01 -11.27
CA ASN A 186 2.08 -18.01 -11.63
C ASN A 186 1.78 -17.02 -10.48
N ASP A 187 1.88 -17.50 -9.24
CA ASP A 187 1.52 -16.68 -8.08
C ASP A 187 2.31 -17.08 -6.82
N ILE A 188 2.44 -16.10 -5.92
CA ILE A 188 3.05 -16.26 -4.60
C ILE A 188 2.19 -15.57 -3.55
N ALA A 189 2.04 -16.21 -2.38
CA ALA A 189 1.38 -15.64 -1.22
C ALA A 189 2.25 -15.85 0.03
N VAL A 190 2.37 -14.81 0.86
CA VAL A 190 3.13 -14.86 2.11
C VAL A 190 2.15 -14.62 3.26
N SER A 191 2.37 -15.30 4.39
CA SER A 191 1.59 -15.06 5.62
C SER A 191 1.57 -13.58 5.98
N MET A 192 0.36 -13.02 6.12
CA MET A 192 0.17 -11.62 6.53
C MET A 192 0.57 -11.42 8.00
N THR A 193 0.37 -12.44 8.83
CA THR A 193 0.87 -12.46 10.21
C THR A 193 2.35 -12.81 10.20
N HIS A 194 3.19 -11.81 10.42
CA HIS A 194 4.62 -12.01 10.63
C HIS A 194 5.10 -11.18 11.82
N GLY A 195 6.05 -11.74 12.58
CA GLY A 195 6.79 -10.99 13.58
C GLY A 195 7.75 -9.98 12.94
N ALA A 196 8.29 -9.08 13.77
CA ALA A 196 9.25 -8.07 13.31
C ALA A 196 10.54 -8.68 12.70
N ASN A 197 10.90 -9.90 13.11
CA ASN A 197 12.12 -10.58 12.72
C ASN A 197 11.84 -11.98 12.18
N MET A 198 12.60 -12.39 11.17
CA MET A 198 12.38 -13.63 10.43
C MET A 198 12.50 -14.87 11.33
N SER A 199 13.45 -14.84 12.28
CA SER A 199 13.76 -15.94 13.19
C SER A 199 12.60 -16.36 14.09
N THR A 200 11.69 -15.44 14.40
CA THR A 200 10.55 -15.66 15.31
C THR A 200 9.20 -15.53 14.62
N SER A 201 9.16 -15.09 13.36
CA SER A 201 7.92 -14.77 12.66
C SER A 201 7.02 -15.97 12.36
N GLY A 202 7.60 -17.16 12.13
CA GLY A 202 6.85 -18.31 11.63
C GLY A 202 6.17 -18.07 10.28
N ALA A 203 6.62 -17.07 9.52
CA ALA A 203 6.03 -16.69 8.24
C ALA A 203 6.13 -17.87 7.25
N LYS A 204 5.06 -18.09 6.49
CA LYS A 204 5.00 -19.14 5.47
C LYS A 204 4.94 -18.51 4.09
N LEU A 205 5.57 -19.17 3.14
CA LEU A 205 5.46 -18.86 1.72
C LEU A 205 4.68 -19.97 1.04
N PHE A 206 3.65 -19.58 0.31
CA PHE A 206 2.94 -20.44 -0.63
C PHE A 206 3.33 -20.03 -2.05
N THR A 207 3.76 -21.00 -2.85
CA THR A 207 4.06 -20.81 -4.28
C THR A 207 3.09 -21.64 -5.11
N ALA A 208 2.51 -21.06 -6.15
CA ALA A 208 1.56 -21.70 -7.04
C ALA A 208 2.11 -21.75 -8.47
N SER A 209 2.02 -22.90 -9.12
CA SER A 209 2.60 -23.12 -10.44
C SER A 209 1.63 -23.81 -11.41
N GLU A 210 1.92 -23.66 -12.70
CA GLU A 210 1.26 -24.39 -13.79
C GLU A 210 1.49 -25.91 -13.70
N ASP A 211 2.47 -26.38 -12.92
CA ASP A 211 2.68 -27.80 -12.64
C ASP A 211 1.59 -28.44 -11.76
N SER A 212 0.50 -27.69 -11.52
CA SER A 212 -0.65 -28.07 -10.70
C SER A 212 -0.30 -28.30 -9.24
N THR A 213 0.81 -27.71 -8.75
CA THR A 213 1.21 -27.82 -7.35
C THR A 213 1.22 -26.47 -6.62
N VAL A 214 0.82 -26.51 -5.35
CA VAL A 214 1.11 -25.46 -4.37
C VAL A 214 2.13 -25.98 -3.38
N ARG A 215 3.20 -25.23 -3.15
CA ARG A 215 4.19 -25.57 -2.13
C ARG A 215 4.19 -24.57 -0.99
N CYS A 216 4.21 -25.09 0.23
CA CYS A 216 4.27 -24.31 1.47
C CYS A 216 5.67 -24.43 2.09
N TYR A 217 6.38 -23.33 2.21
CA TYR A 217 7.69 -23.23 2.85
C TYR A 217 7.60 -22.48 4.17
N ASP A 218 8.41 -22.88 5.14
CA ASP A 218 8.67 -22.16 6.39
C ASP A 218 9.87 -21.23 6.20
N PHE A 219 9.67 -19.94 6.46
CA PHE A 219 10.71 -18.91 6.32
C PHE A 219 11.58 -18.68 7.56
N SER A 220 11.59 -19.60 8.52
CA SER A 220 12.50 -19.52 9.67
C SER A 220 13.96 -19.91 9.33
N PHE A 221 14.62 -19.18 8.42
CA PHE A 221 16.01 -19.45 7.98
C PHE A 221 17.05 -19.45 9.12
N LEU A 222 16.83 -18.65 10.16
CA LEU A 222 17.73 -18.54 11.31
C LEU A 222 17.47 -19.60 12.37
N ARG A 223 16.42 -20.41 12.23
CA ARG A 223 16.20 -21.58 13.06
C ARG A 223 17.02 -22.75 12.52
N GLY A 224 18.30 -22.50 12.21
CA GLY A 224 19.27 -23.56 12.11
C GLY A 224 19.25 -24.34 13.42
N ASP A 225 19.19 -25.67 13.35
CA ASP A 225 19.39 -26.54 14.50
C ASP A 225 20.79 -26.25 15.08
N PHE A 226 20.92 -25.24 15.96
CA PHE A 226 22.15 -24.97 16.72
C PHE A 226 22.61 -26.19 17.52
N ARG A 227 21.77 -27.23 17.62
CA ARG A 227 22.04 -28.50 18.27
C ARG A 227 22.77 -29.55 17.41
N LYS A 228 22.95 -29.39 16.10
CA LYS A 228 23.60 -30.43 15.27
C LYS A 228 24.81 -29.87 14.51
N ASN A 229 25.99 -30.35 14.92
CA ASN A 229 27.30 -30.29 14.22
C ASN A 229 28.15 -29.02 14.36
N ARG A 230 28.85 -28.91 15.51
CA ARG A 230 30.02 -28.03 15.73
C ARG A 230 31.32 -28.44 15.00
N LYS A 231 31.28 -29.37 14.02
CA LYS A 231 32.49 -30.03 13.47
C LYS A 231 32.78 -29.79 11.99
N SER A 232 32.08 -28.90 11.31
CA SER A 232 32.27 -28.67 9.87
C SER A 232 32.14 -27.18 9.53
N GLN A 233 33.25 -26.46 9.72
CA GLN A 233 33.38 -25.00 9.51
C GLN A 233 33.42 -24.59 8.02
N GLU A 234 33.32 -25.52 7.06
CA GLU A 234 33.38 -25.22 5.62
C GLU A 234 32.02 -25.38 4.89
N GLN A 235 30.94 -25.73 5.60
CA GLN A 235 29.59 -25.90 5.01
C GLN A 235 28.61 -24.74 5.28
N ASP A 236 29.11 -23.58 5.74
CA ASP A 236 28.29 -22.46 6.24
C ASP A 236 27.39 -21.78 5.17
N GLN A 237 27.56 -22.07 3.88
CA GLN A 237 26.69 -21.53 2.83
C GLN A 237 25.30 -22.20 2.76
N LYS A 238 25.11 -23.39 3.33
CA LYS A 238 23.81 -24.10 3.30
C LYS A 238 22.83 -23.68 4.39
N MET A 239 23.20 -22.73 5.24
CA MET A 239 22.45 -22.44 6.47
C MET A 239 21.14 -21.67 6.24
N TYR A 240 20.93 -21.06 5.06
CA TYR A 240 19.81 -20.16 4.79
C TYR A 240 18.85 -20.69 3.71
N GLN A 241 18.40 -21.94 3.80
CA GLN A 241 17.35 -22.46 2.92
C GLN A 241 16.03 -22.60 3.67
N PRO A 242 14.90 -22.18 3.06
CA PRO A 242 13.61 -22.30 3.71
C PRO A 242 13.18 -23.76 3.68
N ARG A 243 12.50 -24.20 4.73
CA ARG A 243 12.12 -25.61 4.87
C ARG A 243 10.79 -25.83 4.17
N LEU A 244 10.74 -26.69 3.16
CA LEU A 244 9.47 -27.16 2.60
C LEU A 244 8.67 -27.93 3.67
N LEU A 245 7.42 -27.53 3.88
CA LEU A 245 6.52 -28.15 4.86
C LEU A 245 5.58 -29.15 4.19
N ALA A 246 4.89 -28.69 3.14
CA ALA A 246 3.88 -29.46 2.43
C ALA A 246 3.85 -29.09 0.94
N THR A 247 3.44 -30.04 0.10
CA THR A 247 3.11 -29.83 -1.31
C THR A 247 1.70 -30.36 -1.56
N PHE A 248 0.84 -29.51 -2.12
CA PHE A 248 -0.53 -29.83 -2.48
C PHE A 248 -0.63 -29.95 -3.99
N THR A 249 -1.13 -31.06 -4.51
CA THR A 249 -1.32 -31.28 -5.96
C THR A 249 -2.80 -31.13 -6.28
N PHE A 250 -3.13 -30.22 -7.19
CA PHE A 250 -4.48 -29.94 -7.67
C PHE A 250 -4.74 -30.66 -9.01
N PRO A 251 -6.01 -30.86 -9.41
CA PRO A 251 -6.34 -31.56 -10.66
C PRO A 251 -6.02 -30.76 -11.93
N ALA A 252 -5.92 -29.43 -11.82
CA ALA A 252 -5.70 -28.52 -12.94
C ALA A 252 -4.59 -27.50 -12.64
N ALA A 253 -4.06 -26.89 -13.70
CA ALA A 253 -3.03 -25.85 -13.61
C ALA A 253 -3.54 -24.64 -12.80
N ILE A 254 -2.67 -24.14 -11.93
CA ILE A 254 -3.02 -23.07 -10.98
C ILE A 254 -2.65 -21.72 -11.57
N GLU A 255 -3.61 -20.80 -11.58
CA GLU A 255 -3.47 -19.49 -12.20
C GLU A 255 -3.27 -18.37 -11.17
N ALA A 256 -3.97 -18.47 -10.04
CA ALA A 256 -3.93 -17.48 -8.96
C ALA A 256 -4.18 -18.12 -7.60
N MET A 257 -3.74 -17.47 -6.54
CA MET A 257 -3.88 -17.97 -5.18
C MET A 257 -4.05 -16.83 -4.18
N SER A 258 -4.89 -17.03 -3.17
CA SER A 258 -5.05 -16.10 -2.06
C SER A 258 -5.07 -16.86 -0.73
N LEU A 259 -4.47 -16.27 0.30
CA LEU A 259 -4.32 -16.87 1.62
C LEU A 259 -5.17 -16.09 2.62
N ASP A 260 -5.87 -16.80 3.50
CA ASP A 260 -6.57 -16.18 4.61
C ASP A 260 -5.59 -15.34 5.46
N PRO A 261 -5.93 -14.09 5.86
CA PRO A 261 -5.04 -13.21 6.61
C PRO A 261 -4.46 -13.83 7.90
N ALA A 262 -5.12 -14.84 8.47
CA ALA A 262 -4.68 -15.57 9.66
C ALA A 262 -4.17 -17.00 9.34
N ASP A 263 -3.78 -17.30 8.11
CA ASP A 263 -3.32 -18.61 7.63
C ASP A 263 -4.31 -19.76 7.89
N ARG A 264 -5.62 -19.49 7.92
CA ARG A 264 -6.64 -20.51 8.24
C ARG A 264 -7.02 -21.39 7.05
N ALA A 265 -7.03 -20.81 5.86
CA ALA A 265 -7.42 -21.45 4.61
C ALA A 265 -6.63 -20.88 3.44
N LEU A 266 -6.53 -21.69 2.39
CA LEU A 266 -5.92 -21.34 1.11
C LEU A 266 -6.98 -21.43 0.01
N TYR A 267 -7.06 -20.40 -0.82
CA TYR A 267 -7.97 -20.33 -1.96
C TYR A 267 -7.17 -20.39 -3.25
N VAL A 268 -7.48 -21.36 -4.10
CA VAL A 268 -6.70 -21.68 -5.29
C VAL A 268 -7.57 -21.58 -6.53
N GLY A 269 -7.18 -20.67 -7.43
CA GLY A 269 -7.86 -20.41 -8.69
C GLY A 269 -7.23 -21.18 -9.83
N THR A 270 -8.04 -21.92 -10.57
CA THR A 270 -7.63 -22.73 -11.72
C THR A 270 -8.52 -22.40 -12.93
N SER A 271 -8.19 -22.97 -14.09
CA SER A 271 -9.04 -22.94 -15.27
C SER A 271 -10.40 -23.61 -15.06
N GLU A 272 -10.51 -24.56 -14.12
CA GLU A 272 -11.74 -25.32 -13.85
C GLU A 272 -12.62 -24.70 -12.77
N GLY A 273 -12.11 -23.72 -12.02
CA GLY A 273 -12.81 -23.14 -10.88
C GLY A 273 -11.92 -22.69 -9.74
N LEU A 274 -12.58 -22.24 -8.68
CA LEU A 274 -11.98 -21.86 -7.41
C LEU A 274 -12.15 -22.99 -6.37
N PHE A 275 -11.04 -23.42 -5.77
CA PHE A 275 -11.01 -24.42 -4.72
C PHE A 275 -10.67 -23.78 -3.37
N SER A 276 -11.32 -24.23 -2.31
CA SER A 276 -11.05 -23.84 -0.92
C SER A 276 -10.40 -25.00 -0.16
N LEU A 277 -9.18 -24.78 0.33
CA LEU A 277 -8.41 -25.72 1.12
C LEU A 277 -8.23 -25.19 2.55
N PRO A 278 -8.95 -25.72 3.56
CA PRO A 278 -8.71 -25.35 4.95
C PRO A 278 -7.36 -25.91 5.42
N LEU A 279 -6.48 -25.05 5.93
CA LEU A 279 -5.15 -25.44 6.43
C LEU A 279 -5.24 -26.12 7.80
N TYR A 280 -6.26 -25.79 8.59
CA TYR A 280 -6.70 -26.56 9.76
C TYR A 280 -7.74 -27.59 9.31
N TYR A 281 -7.26 -28.69 8.74
CA TYR A 281 -8.10 -29.68 8.08
C TYR A 281 -8.78 -30.59 9.10
N THR A 282 -10.12 -30.54 9.14
CA THR A 282 -10.95 -31.44 9.95
C THR A 282 -11.20 -32.74 9.19
N VAL A 283 -10.64 -33.85 9.70
CA VAL A 283 -10.86 -35.16 9.07
C VAL A 283 -12.25 -35.65 9.46
N LYS A 284 -13.24 -35.50 8.56
CA LYS A 284 -14.62 -35.95 8.79
C LYS A 284 -14.64 -37.42 9.24
N GLY A 285 -15.45 -37.73 10.25
CA GLY A 285 -15.50 -39.05 10.89
C GLY A 285 -14.46 -39.25 12.01
N THR A 286 -13.65 -38.24 12.32
CA THR A 286 -12.73 -38.24 13.47
C THR A 286 -12.79 -36.90 14.21
N SER A 287 -12.34 -36.87 15.47
CA SER A 287 -12.17 -35.62 16.24
C SER A 287 -10.82 -34.93 15.95
N THR A 288 -10.03 -35.45 15.00
CA THR A 288 -8.68 -34.95 14.75
C THR A 288 -8.68 -33.80 13.76
N VAL A 289 -8.03 -32.69 14.15
CA VAL A 289 -7.73 -31.56 13.27
C VAL A 289 -6.25 -31.60 12.92
N ALA A 290 -5.94 -31.71 11.63
CA ALA A 290 -4.59 -31.70 11.13
C ALA A 290 -4.20 -30.28 10.69
N ASN A 291 -3.14 -29.72 11.28
CA ASN A 291 -2.53 -28.51 10.75
C ASN A 291 -1.61 -28.89 9.59
N LEU A 292 -2.05 -28.61 8.35
CA LEU A 292 -1.35 -28.97 7.13
C LEU A 292 -0.07 -28.13 6.92
N ALA A 293 -0.02 -26.93 7.51
CA ALA A 293 1.04 -25.95 7.34
C ALA A 293 2.02 -25.91 8.53
N GLN A 294 1.99 -26.90 9.44
CA GLN A 294 2.89 -26.96 10.58
C GLN A 294 4.06 -27.93 10.34
N ALA A 295 5.27 -27.52 10.72
CA ALA A 295 6.42 -28.41 10.78
C ALA A 295 6.20 -29.51 11.85
N SER A 296 5.83 -30.72 11.41
CA SER A 296 5.79 -31.89 12.30
C SER A 296 7.22 -32.40 12.54
N GLY A 297 7.57 -32.66 13.80
CA GLY A 297 8.92 -33.07 14.21
C GLY A 297 9.43 -34.38 13.60
N SER A 298 8.55 -35.19 13.00
CA SER A 298 8.89 -36.52 12.47
C SER A 298 8.95 -36.60 10.93
N ASN A 299 8.27 -35.73 10.17
CA ASN A 299 8.17 -35.87 8.71
C ASN A 299 8.64 -34.63 7.96
N ARG A 300 9.64 -34.82 7.09
CA ARG A 300 10.06 -33.84 6.07
C ARG A 300 9.10 -33.94 4.89
N ASN A 301 8.62 -32.79 4.40
CA ASN A 301 7.88 -32.60 3.13
C ASN A 301 6.69 -33.55 2.92
N LYS A 302 5.52 -33.23 3.51
CA LYS A 302 4.30 -34.03 3.26
C LYS A 302 3.73 -33.72 1.87
N LEU A 303 3.39 -34.76 1.12
CA LEU A 303 2.70 -34.64 -0.17
C LEU A 303 1.22 -34.91 0.05
N TYR A 304 0.37 -34.01 -0.45
CA TYR A 304 -1.07 -34.16 -0.44
C TYR A 304 -1.63 -34.02 -1.85
N SER A 305 -2.57 -34.88 -2.22
CA SER A 305 -3.34 -34.78 -3.45
C SER A 305 -4.73 -34.23 -3.13
N VAL A 306 -5.11 -33.12 -3.75
CA VAL A 306 -6.42 -32.49 -3.56
C VAL A 306 -7.42 -33.13 -4.51
N VAL A 307 -8.51 -33.64 -3.93
CA VAL A 307 -9.61 -34.29 -4.64
C VAL A 307 -10.89 -33.50 -4.40
N ILE A 308 -11.75 -33.45 -5.42
CA ILE A 308 -13.06 -32.81 -5.34
C ILE A 308 -14.00 -33.73 -4.56
N SER A 309 -14.81 -33.18 -3.65
CA SER A 309 -15.76 -33.96 -2.86
C SER A 309 -16.70 -34.80 -3.71
N GLY A 310 -16.63 -36.13 -3.54
CA GLY A 310 -17.59 -37.08 -4.10
C GLY A 310 -18.69 -37.44 -3.10
N HIS A 311 -19.77 -38.01 -3.63
CA HIS A 311 -20.75 -38.71 -2.79
C HIS A 311 -20.15 -40.06 -2.32
N ASP A 312 -20.22 -40.36 -1.02
CA ASP A 312 -19.72 -41.59 -0.34
C ASP A 312 -18.21 -41.76 -0.09
N ASP A 313 -17.46 -40.67 -0.02
CA ASP A 313 -16.03 -40.73 0.30
C ASP A 313 -15.75 -41.11 1.78
N ASP A 314 -14.91 -42.13 2.01
CA ASP A 314 -14.35 -42.46 3.33
C ASP A 314 -13.16 -41.52 3.63
N TYR A 315 -13.49 -40.32 4.14
CA TYR A 315 -12.54 -39.24 4.45
C TYR A 315 -11.35 -39.68 5.30
N LYS A 316 -11.53 -40.66 6.20
CA LYS A 316 -10.45 -41.17 7.05
C LYS A 316 -9.44 -41.95 6.23
N LYS A 317 -9.91 -42.82 5.32
CA LYS A 317 -9.04 -43.55 4.39
C LYS A 317 -8.34 -42.59 3.44
N LEU A 318 -9.06 -41.65 2.84
CA LEU A 318 -8.49 -40.64 1.94
C LEU A 318 -7.36 -39.86 2.60
N PHE A 319 -7.59 -39.34 3.81
CA PHE A 319 -6.55 -38.61 4.55
C PHE A 319 -5.32 -39.47 4.85
N SER A 320 -5.52 -40.75 5.20
CA SER A 320 -4.41 -41.68 5.43
C SER A 320 -3.60 -42.01 4.16
N MET A 321 -4.22 -41.88 2.98
CA MET A 321 -3.57 -42.01 1.68
C MET A 321 -2.92 -40.70 1.20
N GLY A 322 -3.01 -39.63 1.99
CA GLY A 322 -2.52 -38.30 1.60
C GLY A 322 -3.47 -37.55 0.65
N GLN A 323 -4.74 -37.96 0.55
CA GLN A 323 -5.75 -37.24 -0.22
C GLN A 323 -6.55 -36.29 0.67
N LEU A 324 -6.74 -35.06 0.20
CA LEU A 324 -7.49 -34.00 0.87
C LEU A 324 -8.72 -33.67 0.06
N VAL A 325 -9.89 -33.73 0.69
CA VAL A 325 -11.14 -33.36 0.03
C VAL A 325 -11.35 -31.86 0.18
N CYS A 326 -11.42 -31.15 -0.93
CA CYS A 326 -11.63 -29.70 -0.96
C CYS A 326 -12.98 -29.34 -1.57
N ASP A 327 -13.51 -28.21 -1.15
CA ASP A 327 -14.75 -27.67 -1.70
C ASP A 327 -14.44 -26.83 -2.93
N LYS A 328 -15.20 -27.08 -4.01
CA LYS A 328 -15.22 -26.22 -5.19
C LYS A 328 -16.23 -25.09 -4.94
N LEU A 329 -15.74 -23.85 -4.79
CA LEU A 329 -16.59 -22.69 -4.51
C LEU A 329 -17.31 -22.21 -5.77
N ILE A 330 -16.60 -22.16 -6.90
CA ILE A 330 -17.13 -21.70 -8.20
C ILE A 330 -16.52 -22.55 -9.30
N SER A 331 -17.26 -22.76 -10.39
CA SER A 331 -16.79 -23.49 -11.59
C SER A 331 -16.34 -22.60 -12.75
N THR A 332 -16.21 -21.29 -12.54
CA THR A 332 -15.75 -20.35 -13.57
C THR A 332 -14.23 -20.30 -13.64
N PRO A 333 -13.63 -20.12 -14.83
CA PRO A 333 -12.19 -20.00 -14.97
C PRO A 333 -11.67 -18.77 -14.23
N VAL A 334 -10.69 -18.96 -13.35
CA VAL A 334 -10.14 -17.91 -12.50
C VAL A 334 -8.82 -17.39 -13.08
N THR A 335 -8.66 -16.07 -13.14
CA THR A 335 -7.40 -15.40 -13.53
C THR A 335 -6.72 -14.72 -12.35
N LYS A 336 -7.50 -14.13 -11.42
CA LYS A 336 -7.01 -13.45 -10.22
C LYS A 336 -7.97 -13.63 -9.05
N LEU A 337 -7.41 -13.62 -7.84
CA LEU A 337 -8.12 -13.78 -6.57
C LEU A 337 -7.60 -12.76 -5.57
N GLU A 338 -8.51 -12.15 -4.82
CA GLU A 338 -8.17 -11.33 -3.66
C GLU A 338 -9.25 -11.48 -2.60
N LEU A 339 -8.88 -11.51 -1.32
CA LEU A 339 -9.80 -11.62 -0.19
C LEU A 339 -10.14 -10.25 0.38
N THR A 340 -11.30 -10.15 1.01
CA THR A 340 -11.62 -9.03 1.89
C THR A 340 -10.85 -9.11 3.21
N PHE A 341 -10.75 -7.98 3.92
CA PHE A 341 -9.95 -7.87 5.15
C PHE A 341 -10.41 -8.85 6.24
N ASP A 342 -11.70 -9.15 6.29
CA ASP A 342 -12.33 -10.08 7.23
C ASP A 342 -12.26 -11.55 6.79
N ALA A 343 -11.83 -11.78 5.53
CA ALA A 343 -11.77 -13.06 4.84
C ALA A 343 -13.08 -13.87 4.87
N THR A 344 -14.22 -13.17 4.85
CA THR A 344 -15.54 -13.80 4.69
C THR A 344 -15.98 -13.87 3.23
N THR A 345 -15.48 -12.93 2.41
CA THR A 345 -15.75 -12.86 0.98
C THR A 345 -14.47 -12.88 0.15
N ILE A 346 -14.59 -13.41 -1.07
CA ILE A 346 -13.50 -13.50 -2.03
C ILE A 346 -13.93 -12.88 -3.36
N LEU A 347 -13.03 -12.09 -3.95
CA LEU A 347 -13.21 -11.51 -5.26
C LEU A 347 -12.53 -12.39 -6.29
N VAL A 348 -13.32 -12.90 -7.23
CA VAL A 348 -12.87 -13.85 -8.25
C VAL A 348 -12.91 -13.20 -9.62
N GLY A 349 -11.74 -12.88 -10.16
CA GLY A 349 -11.60 -12.39 -11.53
C GLY A 349 -11.57 -13.53 -12.53
N ASN A 350 -12.30 -13.38 -13.63
CA ASN A 350 -12.35 -14.35 -14.72
C ASN A 350 -11.69 -13.86 -16.01
N LYS A 351 -11.66 -14.74 -17.02
CA LYS A 351 -11.16 -14.45 -18.38
C LYS A 351 -12.07 -13.53 -19.21
N PHE A 352 -13.29 -13.28 -18.74
CA PHE A 352 -14.32 -12.49 -19.42
C PHE A 352 -14.45 -11.06 -18.87
N GLY A 353 -13.47 -10.58 -18.10
CA GLY A 353 -13.46 -9.20 -17.58
C GLY A 353 -14.41 -8.94 -16.41
N ARG A 354 -14.97 -9.98 -15.78
CA ARG A 354 -15.91 -9.83 -14.67
C ARG A 354 -15.32 -10.34 -13.36
N ILE A 355 -15.60 -9.61 -12.27
CA ILE A 355 -15.30 -10.05 -10.91
C ILE A 355 -16.57 -10.54 -10.25
N SER A 356 -16.58 -11.79 -9.81
CA SER A 356 -17.64 -12.33 -8.95
C SER A 356 -17.21 -12.18 -7.49
N VAL A 357 -18.01 -11.48 -6.68
CA VAL A 357 -17.83 -11.38 -5.23
C VAL A 357 -18.59 -12.54 -4.60
N VAL A 358 -17.88 -13.43 -3.92
CA VAL A 358 -18.43 -14.69 -3.42
C VAL A 358 -18.24 -14.79 -1.93
N GLU A 359 -19.31 -15.15 -1.23
CA GLU A 359 -19.25 -15.47 0.19
C GLU A 359 -18.72 -16.91 0.36
N ILE A 360 -17.65 -17.06 1.13
CA ILE A 360 -16.93 -18.32 1.25
C ILE A 360 -17.77 -19.39 1.96
N ALA A 361 -18.52 -19.00 3.00
CA ALA A 361 -19.29 -19.92 3.82
C ALA A 361 -20.53 -20.48 3.09
N SER A 362 -21.31 -19.60 2.44
CA SER A 362 -22.53 -19.98 1.72
C SER A 362 -22.26 -20.50 0.31
N LYS A 363 -21.07 -20.24 -0.25
CA LYS A 363 -20.68 -20.54 -1.63
C LYS A 363 -21.55 -19.81 -2.66
N GLN A 364 -22.19 -18.71 -2.27
CA GLN A 364 -23.07 -17.91 -3.13
C GLN A 364 -22.34 -16.70 -3.69
N ILE A 365 -22.65 -16.35 -4.93
CA ILE A 365 -22.21 -15.11 -5.56
C ILE A 365 -23.12 -13.98 -5.07
N LEU A 366 -22.56 -13.01 -4.35
CA LEU A 366 -23.29 -11.87 -3.80
C LEU A 366 -23.50 -10.77 -4.84
N LYS A 367 -22.46 -10.42 -5.61
CA LYS A 367 -22.53 -9.44 -6.71
C LYS A 367 -21.52 -9.77 -7.81
N THR A 368 -21.76 -9.22 -8.99
CA THR A 368 -20.80 -9.25 -10.11
C THR A 368 -20.44 -7.83 -10.50
N LEU A 369 -19.14 -7.54 -10.58
CA LEU A 369 -18.59 -6.27 -11.06
C LEU A 369 -18.08 -6.46 -12.49
N GLN A 370 -18.33 -5.49 -13.36
CA GLN A 370 -17.88 -5.51 -14.75
C GLN A 370 -17.61 -4.09 -15.25
N PRO A 371 -16.67 -3.91 -16.19
CA PRO A 371 -16.42 -2.61 -16.82
C PRO A 371 -17.66 -2.07 -17.54
N LEU A 372 -17.95 -0.77 -17.38
CA LEU A 372 -18.99 -0.06 -18.14
C LEU A 372 -18.47 0.43 -19.49
N THR A 373 -18.07 -0.49 -20.36
CA THR A 373 -17.62 -0.16 -21.72
C THR A 373 -18.64 -0.55 -22.77
N THR A 374 -18.70 0.22 -23.86
CA THR A 374 -19.61 -0.04 -24.99
C THR A 374 -19.13 -1.16 -25.90
N ALA A 375 -17.92 -1.68 -25.68
CA ALA A 375 -17.36 -2.77 -26.47
C ALA A 375 -17.59 -4.10 -25.72
N ASP A 376 -18.41 -4.97 -26.30
CA ASP A 376 -18.50 -6.38 -25.90
C ASP A 376 -17.24 -7.09 -26.39
N THR A 377 -16.11 -6.88 -25.71
CA THR A 377 -14.90 -7.68 -25.94
C THR A 377 -15.03 -8.96 -25.10
N GLU A 378 -15.32 -10.07 -25.75
CA GLU A 378 -15.51 -11.38 -25.11
C GLU A 378 -14.24 -11.90 -24.39
N GLU A 379 -13.07 -11.34 -24.69
CA GLU A 379 -11.77 -11.77 -24.17
C GLU A 379 -10.98 -10.62 -23.51
N ASP A 380 -11.53 -9.97 -22.49
CA ASP A 380 -10.82 -8.94 -21.70
C ASP A 380 -10.49 -9.48 -20.29
N ALA A 381 -9.44 -10.30 -20.17
CA ALA A 381 -9.12 -10.99 -18.92
C ALA A 381 -8.72 -10.03 -17.79
N ILE A 382 -9.07 -10.37 -16.55
CA ILE A 382 -8.65 -9.57 -15.38
C ILE A 382 -7.16 -9.80 -15.11
N THR A 383 -6.41 -8.70 -15.11
CA THR A 383 -4.95 -8.67 -14.95
C THR A 383 -4.52 -8.42 -13.50
N ASN A 384 -5.31 -7.65 -12.74
CA ASN A 384 -5.02 -7.34 -11.34
C ASN A 384 -6.29 -7.03 -10.52
N ILE A 385 -6.25 -7.33 -9.23
CA ILE A 385 -7.28 -6.98 -8.24
C ILE A 385 -6.54 -6.51 -6.98
N ILE A 386 -6.93 -5.35 -6.46
CA ILE A 386 -6.39 -4.74 -5.24
C ILE A 386 -7.59 -4.39 -4.35
N VAL A 387 -7.61 -4.95 -3.14
CA VAL A 387 -8.63 -4.67 -2.13
C VAL A 387 -7.98 -3.95 -0.96
N THR A 388 -8.57 -2.84 -0.52
CA THR A 388 -8.05 -2.06 0.61
C THR A 388 -9.18 -1.46 1.43
N THR A 389 -9.02 -1.43 2.75
CA THR A 389 -9.98 -0.79 3.65
C THR A 389 -9.83 0.73 3.58
N VAL A 390 -10.97 1.43 3.53
CA VAL A 390 -11.04 2.89 3.50
C VAL A 390 -11.97 3.37 4.60
N ASN A 391 -11.55 4.41 5.33
CA ASN A 391 -12.38 5.02 6.35
C ASN A 391 -13.10 6.26 5.78
N ASN A 392 -14.43 6.18 5.69
CA ASN A 392 -15.27 7.23 5.10
C ASN A 392 -15.42 8.48 5.99
N SER A 393 -14.79 8.52 7.17
CA SER A 393 -14.91 9.65 8.11
C SER A 393 -14.24 10.94 7.62
N ARG A 394 -13.50 10.90 6.50
CA ARG A 394 -13.07 12.11 5.77
C ARG A 394 -14.18 12.62 4.84
N GLN A 395 -15.37 12.88 5.38
CA GLN A 395 -16.23 13.87 4.76
C GLN A 395 -15.64 15.21 5.18
N ASP A 396 -14.73 15.72 4.34
CA ASP A 396 -14.25 17.09 4.43
C ASP A 396 -15.47 17.97 4.69
N SER A 397 -15.44 18.73 5.78
CA SER A 397 -16.48 19.71 6.04
C SER A 397 -16.61 20.56 4.77
N ILE A 398 -17.83 20.86 4.31
CA ILE A 398 -18.09 21.62 3.08
C ILE A 398 -17.22 22.91 2.98
N LEU A 399 -16.77 23.44 4.11
CA LEU A 399 -15.85 24.58 4.24
C LEU A 399 -14.39 24.28 3.80
N GLU A 400 -13.85 23.08 4.01
CA GLU A 400 -12.47 22.71 3.62
C GLU A 400 -12.31 22.50 2.11
N GLN A 401 -13.41 22.14 1.42
CA GLN A 401 -13.42 21.93 -0.03
C GLN A 401 -13.03 23.18 -0.84
N HIS A 402 -13.11 24.38 -0.25
CA HIS A 402 -12.76 25.62 -0.94
C HIS A 402 -11.29 26.05 -0.77
N GLN A 403 -10.52 25.45 0.13
CA GLN A 403 -9.12 25.85 0.36
C GLN A 403 -8.07 24.86 -0.15
N SER A 404 -8.41 23.58 -0.35
CA SER A 404 -7.44 22.52 -0.73
C SER A 404 -6.95 22.54 -2.20
N ASN A 405 -7.43 23.48 -3.02
CA ASN A 405 -7.24 23.47 -4.47
C ASN A 405 -5.98 24.17 -5.03
N LYS A 406 -4.91 24.39 -4.24
CA LYS A 406 -3.80 25.26 -4.71
C LYS A 406 -2.40 24.70 -4.88
N ASN A 407 -2.08 23.44 -4.54
CA ASN A 407 -0.77 22.87 -4.89
C ASN A 407 -0.87 21.36 -5.18
N VAL A 408 -1.10 21.00 -6.45
CA VAL A 408 -0.92 19.61 -6.92
C VAL A 408 0.58 19.31 -6.89
N GLN A 409 1.06 18.72 -5.79
CA GLN A 409 2.44 18.25 -5.69
C GLN A 409 2.65 17.13 -6.70
N LYS A 410 3.47 17.40 -7.72
CA LYS A 410 3.85 16.42 -8.73
C LYS A 410 4.84 15.42 -8.16
N LEU A 411 4.73 14.17 -8.59
CA LEU A 411 5.68 13.13 -8.21
C LEU A 411 7.01 13.36 -8.95
N PRO A 412 8.16 13.04 -8.33
CA PRO A 412 9.44 13.01 -9.01
C PRO A 412 9.40 12.10 -10.25
N VAL A 413 10.12 12.49 -11.30
CA VAL A 413 10.23 11.66 -12.51
C VAL A 413 11.22 10.53 -12.24
N LEU A 414 10.86 9.30 -12.63
CA LEU A 414 11.74 8.14 -12.48
C LEU A 414 12.95 8.27 -13.40
N GLN A 415 14.14 8.23 -12.81
CA GLN A 415 15.40 8.21 -13.54
C GLN A 415 15.55 6.91 -14.33
N ARG A 416 16.13 7.01 -15.52
CA ARG A 416 16.35 5.88 -16.45
C ARG A 416 17.74 5.28 -16.33
N VAL A 417 18.66 6.02 -15.72
CA VAL A 417 20.06 5.64 -15.48
C VAL A 417 20.23 5.49 -13.97
N VAL A 418 21.03 4.50 -13.57
CA VAL A 418 21.33 4.25 -12.15
C VAL A 418 21.96 5.51 -11.58
N HIS A 419 21.45 5.94 -10.43
CA HIS A 419 21.93 7.09 -9.71
C HIS A 419 23.40 6.91 -9.34
N ASP A 420 24.22 7.94 -9.56
CA ASP A 420 25.62 7.91 -9.18
C ASP A 420 25.72 7.99 -7.66
N LYS A 421 26.20 6.89 -7.09
CA LYS A 421 26.21 6.61 -5.65
C LYS A 421 27.44 7.20 -4.94
N ASP A 422 28.39 7.75 -5.70
CA ASP A 422 29.59 8.40 -5.17
C ASP A 422 29.36 9.89 -4.83
N HIS A 423 28.19 10.44 -5.20
CA HIS A 423 27.80 11.78 -4.80
C HIS A 423 27.42 11.82 -3.31
N ALA A 424 28.01 12.78 -2.58
CA ALA A 424 27.80 12.94 -1.15
C ALA A 424 26.40 13.47 -0.77
N GLU A 425 25.67 14.04 -1.72
CA GLU A 425 24.37 14.68 -1.50
C GLU A 425 23.27 13.87 -2.19
N HIS A 426 22.32 13.36 -1.39
CA HIS A 426 21.16 12.63 -1.87
C HIS A 426 19.88 13.38 -1.48
N GLU A 427 19.28 14.07 -2.45
CA GLU A 427 18.10 14.90 -2.23
C GLU A 427 16.81 14.09 -2.31
N VAL A 428 15.94 14.22 -1.31
CA VAL A 428 14.64 13.54 -1.24
C VAL A 428 13.53 14.53 -0.90
N TRP A 429 12.37 14.36 -1.53
CA TRP A 429 11.17 15.11 -1.19
C TRP A 429 10.44 14.41 -0.04
N TYR A 430 10.37 15.07 1.11
CA TYR A 430 9.68 14.55 2.29
C TYR A 430 8.90 15.67 3.00
N ARG A 431 7.64 15.39 3.35
CA ARG A 431 6.83 16.26 4.21
C ARG A 431 6.57 15.55 5.52
N ALA A 432 7.17 16.06 6.59
CA ALA A 432 6.88 15.59 7.94
C ALA A 432 5.38 15.85 8.25
N PRO A 433 4.71 14.92 8.95
CA PRO A 433 3.35 15.15 9.40
C PRO A 433 3.33 16.33 10.36
N GLU A 434 2.28 17.15 10.28
CA GLU A 434 1.99 18.15 11.30
C GLU A 434 1.62 17.36 12.57
N THR A 435 2.50 17.35 13.55
CA THR A 435 2.17 16.83 14.87
C THR A 435 1.07 17.72 15.43
N PRO A 436 -0.11 17.19 15.78
CA PRO A 436 -1.22 17.99 16.28
C PRO A 436 -0.88 18.77 17.57
N GLU A 437 0.27 18.50 18.18
CA GLU A 437 0.74 19.14 19.41
C GLU A 437 1.64 20.38 19.14
N PHE A 438 2.31 20.51 17.98
CA PHE A 438 3.32 21.55 17.77
C PHE A 438 2.80 22.90 17.22
N SER A 439 1.59 22.94 16.68
CA SER A 439 0.94 24.24 16.39
C SER A 439 0.51 24.98 17.67
N HIS A 440 0.52 24.30 18.82
CA HIS A 440 0.05 24.84 20.09
C HIS A 440 1.16 25.32 21.04
N GLU A 441 2.44 25.02 20.79
CA GLU A 441 3.53 25.42 21.70
C GLU A 441 4.04 26.86 21.49
N LEU A 442 3.66 27.53 20.38
CA LEU A 442 3.93 28.96 20.18
C LEU A 442 2.84 29.88 20.75
N GLU A 443 1.72 29.32 21.21
CA GLU A 443 0.74 30.03 22.02
C GLU A 443 0.98 29.64 23.47
N SER A 444 1.31 30.61 24.34
CA SER A 444 1.62 30.40 25.76
C SER A 444 0.43 29.91 26.61
N LEU A 445 -0.62 29.36 25.99
CA LEU A 445 -1.85 28.91 26.64
C LEU A 445 -2.25 27.54 26.06
N PRO A 446 -2.42 26.50 26.90
CA PRO A 446 -2.92 25.22 26.43
C PRO A 446 -4.31 25.42 25.81
N PRO A 447 -4.68 24.64 24.77
CA PRO A 447 -5.97 24.80 24.12
C PRO A 447 -7.12 24.56 25.12
N ILE A 448 -8.21 25.31 24.99
CA ILE A 448 -9.50 25.10 25.71
C ILE A 448 -10.01 23.66 25.61
N ALA A 449 -9.48 22.85 24.68
CA ALA A 449 -9.79 21.45 24.48
C ALA A 449 -9.61 20.58 25.74
N ASP A 450 -8.63 20.91 26.60
CA ASP A 450 -8.43 20.24 27.89
C ASP A 450 -8.57 21.27 29.02
N PHE A 451 -9.83 21.64 29.31
CA PHE A 451 -10.18 22.67 30.28
C PHE A 451 -9.53 22.46 31.65
N GLU A 452 -9.30 21.20 32.06
CA GLU A 452 -8.65 20.87 33.33
C GLU A 452 -7.18 21.30 33.34
N LYS A 453 -6.42 21.00 32.28
CA LYS A 453 -5.04 21.47 32.13
C LYS A 453 -4.95 22.99 32.00
N TYR A 454 -5.91 23.60 31.32
CA TYR A 454 -6.01 25.07 31.24
C TYR A 454 -6.24 25.70 32.62
N MET A 455 -7.12 25.12 33.43
CA MET A 455 -7.34 25.59 34.80
C MET A 455 -6.10 25.41 35.68
N ASP A 456 -5.34 24.33 35.50
CA ASP A 456 -4.09 24.12 36.24
C ASP A 456 -2.97 25.08 35.80
N SER A 457 -2.88 25.44 34.52
CA SER A 457 -1.94 26.47 34.06
C SER A 457 -2.29 27.85 34.65
N ILE A 458 -3.57 28.23 34.62
CA ILE A 458 -4.05 29.48 35.23
C ILE A 458 -3.77 29.52 36.74
N ARG A 459 -3.99 28.40 37.45
CA ARG A 459 -3.62 28.29 38.88
C ARG A 459 -2.13 28.50 39.10
N SER A 460 -1.27 27.94 38.25
CA SER A 460 0.17 28.13 38.36
C SER A 460 0.58 29.58 38.12
N GLU A 461 -0.04 30.26 37.14
CA GLU A 461 0.18 31.69 36.87
C GLU A 461 -0.28 32.56 38.04
N GLU A 462 -1.42 32.24 38.67
CA GLU A 462 -1.94 32.95 39.85
C GLU A 462 -0.95 32.95 41.01
N THR A 463 -0.23 31.84 41.23
CA THR A 463 0.77 31.74 42.31
C THR A 463 1.95 32.71 42.16
N VAL A 464 2.30 33.09 40.93
CA VAL A 464 3.38 34.06 40.64
C VAL A 464 2.99 35.46 41.13
N PHE A 465 1.71 35.84 40.99
CA PHE A 465 1.17 37.11 41.45
C PHE A 465 1.00 37.18 42.97
N LEU A 466 0.80 36.04 43.65
CA LEU A 466 0.69 35.95 45.11
C LEU A 466 2.05 36.01 45.83
N THR A 467 3.14 35.64 45.15
CA THR A 467 4.50 35.54 45.74
C THR A 467 5.38 36.76 45.48
N THR A 468 5.03 37.61 44.52
CA THR A 468 5.73 38.87 44.28
C THR A 468 5.07 40.00 45.07
N GLU A 469 5.82 40.63 45.99
CA GLU A 469 5.45 41.91 46.63
C GLU A 469 5.50 43.06 45.61
N THR A 470 4.77 42.95 44.52
CA THR A 470 4.51 44.08 43.62
C THR A 470 3.15 44.63 43.97
N THR A 471 3.16 45.86 44.49
CA THR A 471 1.98 46.71 44.63
C THR A 471 1.40 46.95 43.24
N SER A 472 0.57 46.03 42.76
CA SER A 472 -0.21 46.23 41.55
C SER A 472 -1.26 47.29 41.86
N GLN A 473 -0.98 48.53 41.45
CA GLN A 473 -2.06 49.48 41.24
C GLN A 473 -2.99 48.86 40.20
N VAL A 474 -4.11 48.30 40.65
CA VAL A 474 -5.24 48.00 39.78
C VAL A 474 -5.64 49.34 39.17
N LYS A 475 -5.17 49.62 37.96
CA LYS A 475 -5.78 50.64 37.10
C LYS A 475 -7.16 50.11 36.76
N ASN A 476 -8.09 50.30 37.68
CA ASN A 476 -9.48 50.41 37.34
C ASN A 476 -9.52 51.50 36.27
N VAL A 477 -9.75 51.12 35.02
CA VAL A 477 -10.11 52.04 33.95
C VAL A 477 -11.52 52.54 34.27
N LYS A 478 -11.63 53.33 35.33
CA LYS A 478 -12.72 54.27 35.52
C LYS A 478 -12.32 55.50 34.72
N GLN A 479 -13.18 55.86 33.78
CA GLN A 479 -13.10 57.08 33.00
C GLN A 479 -12.99 58.30 33.93
N GLU A 480 -11.78 58.76 34.25
CA GLU A 480 -11.59 60.07 34.86
C GLU A 480 -10.46 60.79 34.14
N LEU A 481 -10.88 61.68 33.24
CA LEU A 481 -10.06 62.70 32.62
C LEU A 481 -9.57 63.66 33.72
N ALA A 482 -8.26 63.71 33.97
CA ALA A 482 -7.62 64.86 34.58
C ALA A 482 -6.24 65.10 33.96
N PRO A 483 -5.87 66.35 33.60
CA PRO A 483 -4.77 66.63 32.69
C PRO A 483 -3.44 66.72 33.45
N ALA A 484 -2.46 65.92 33.04
CA ALA A 484 -1.07 66.11 33.45
C ALA A 484 -0.29 66.75 32.30
N SER A 485 0.08 68.01 32.53
CA SER A 485 0.91 68.87 31.70
C SER A 485 2.40 68.47 31.75
N HIS A 486 3.07 68.68 30.61
CA HIS A 486 4.53 68.83 30.39
C HIS A 486 5.38 67.55 30.23
N SER A 487 5.61 67.13 28.97
CA SER A 487 6.96 67.09 28.35
C SER A 487 7.07 66.46 26.94
N ASN A 488 6.04 65.77 26.39
CA ASN A 488 6.15 65.12 25.06
C ASN A 488 5.21 65.71 23.98
N SER A 489 5.14 67.04 23.86
CA SER A 489 4.27 67.68 22.85
C SER A 489 4.78 67.52 21.40
N GLN A 490 6.08 67.31 21.20
CA GLN A 490 6.64 67.08 19.87
C GLN A 490 6.35 65.66 19.37
N GLU A 491 6.62 64.65 20.19
CA GLU A 491 6.41 63.24 19.84
C GLU A 491 4.93 62.92 19.58
N GLN A 492 4.02 63.53 20.36
CA GLN A 492 2.58 63.42 20.10
C GLN A 492 2.14 64.12 18.81
N GLN A 493 2.79 65.21 18.40
CA GLN A 493 2.50 65.87 17.13
C GLN A 493 3.04 65.07 15.94
N GLU A 494 4.23 64.50 16.05
CA GLU A 494 4.82 63.62 15.03
C GLU A 494 3.96 62.37 14.81
N LEU A 495 3.58 61.67 15.89
CA LEU A 495 2.70 60.50 15.81
C LEU A 495 1.32 60.83 15.22
N GLN A 496 0.76 62.02 15.50
CA GLN A 496 -0.50 62.45 14.91
C GLN A 496 -0.35 62.77 13.41
N GLN A 497 0.78 63.34 12.99
CA GLN A 497 1.08 63.57 11.57
C GLN A 497 1.27 62.25 10.81
N GLU A 498 2.02 61.29 11.37
CA GLU A 498 2.18 59.96 10.77
C GLU A 498 0.84 59.23 10.66
N LEU A 499 -0.01 59.26 11.70
CA LEU A 499 -1.35 58.67 11.64
C LEU A 499 -2.23 59.31 10.57
N GLN A 500 -2.14 60.63 10.36
CA GLN A 500 -2.86 61.32 9.29
C GLN A 500 -2.34 60.96 7.90
N GLN A 501 -1.02 60.81 7.73
CA GLN A 501 -0.41 60.35 6.49
C GLN A 501 -0.82 58.90 6.16
N VAL A 502 -0.78 58.00 7.14
CA VAL A 502 -1.20 56.60 6.94
C VAL A 502 -2.70 56.52 6.61
N LYS A 503 -3.55 57.32 7.29
CA LYS A 503 -4.99 57.36 6.98
C LYS A 503 -5.30 57.91 5.60
N SER A 504 -4.56 58.92 5.14
CA SER A 504 -4.73 59.47 3.78
C SER A 504 -4.26 58.47 2.73
N ALA A 505 -3.09 57.84 2.91
CA ALA A 505 -2.60 56.78 2.03
C ALA A 505 -3.57 55.59 1.94
N TYR A 506 -4.15 55.14 3.05
CA TYR A 506 -5.18 54.09 3.04
C TYR A 506 -6.45 54.49 2.29
N LYS A 507 -6.84 55.77 2.37
CA LYS A 507 -8.01 56.29 1.66
C LYS A 507 -7.75 56.32 0.15
N GLU A 508 -6.59 56.79 -0.28
CA GLU A 508 -6.17 56.79 -1.69
C GLU A 508 -6.08 55.36 -2.25
N LEU A 509 -5.51 54.41 -1.49
CA LEU A 509 -5.41 53.01 -1.90
C LEU A 509 -6.80 52.37 -2.06
N ARG A 510 -7.74 52.72 -1.18
CA ARG A 510 -9.13 52.24 -1.26
C ARG A 510 -9.86 52.83 -2.48
N GLU A 511 -9.67 54.11 -2.77
CA GLU A 511 -10.24 54.75 -3.96
C GLU A 511 -9.69 54.15 -5.26
N LEU A 512 -8.38 53.84 -5.30
CA LEU A 512 -7.75 53.15 -6.44
C LEU A 512 -8.26 51.72 -6.61
N HIS A 513 -8.48 50.98 -5.51
CA HIS A 513 -9.05 49.65 -5.57
C HIS A 513 -10.51 49.67 -6.07
N GLU A 514 -11.31 50.64 -5.64
CA GLU A 514 -12.69 50.81 -6.13
C GLU A 514 -12.75 51.21 -7.62
N SER A 515 -11.80 52.00 -8.12
CA SER A 515 -11.75 52.35 -9.55
C SER A 515 -11.34 51.17 -10.42
N LEU A 516 -10.30 50.42 -10.03
CA LEU A 516 -9.87 49.19 -10.71
C LEU A 516 -10.96 48.12 -10.72
N PHE A 517 -11.71 47.99 -9.61
CA PHE A 517 -12.82 47.05 -9.55
C PHE A 517 -13.93 47.40 -10.55
N LYS A 518 -14.28 48.69 -10.67
CA LYS A 518 -15.26 49.16 -11.66
C LYS A 518 -14.77 48.98 -13.10
N GLU A 519 -13.49 49.22 -13.38
CA GLU A 519 -12.91 48.98 -14.70
C GLU A 519 -12.94 47.49 -15.06
N HIS A 520 -12.68 46.61 -14.09
CA HIS A 520 -12.78 45.16 -14.28
C HIS A 520 -14.21 44.70 -14.55
N GLU A 521 -15.21 45.23 -13.83
CA GLU A 521 -16.63 44.96 -14.11
C GLU A 521 -17.06 45.45 -15.50
N GLN A 522 -16.58 46.63 -15.92
CA GLN A 522 -16.83 47.15 -17.26
C GLN A 522 -16.22 46.25 -18.33
N LEU A 523 -14.99 45.79 -18.16
CA LEU A 523 -14.33 44.85 -19.09
C LEU A 523 -15.08 43.52 -19.17
N LEU A 524 -15.51 42.97 -18.03
CA LEU A 524 -16.33 41.74 -17.97
C LEU A 524 -17.69 41.91 -18.67
N SER A 525 -18.33 43.07 -18.55
CA SER A 525 -19.58 43.34 -19.25
C SER A 525 -19.39 43.56 -20.76
N SER A 526 -18.23 44.06 -21.20
CA SER A 526 -17.91 44.24 -22.63
C SER A 526 -17.51 42.96 -23.37
N MET A 527 -17.15 41.90 -22.63
CA MET A 527 -16.80 40.59 -23.18
C MET A 527 -18.00 39.62 -23.29
N LYS A 528 -19.19 40.02 -22.80
CA LYS A 528 -20.47 39.34 -23.05
C LYS A 528 -21.23 40.06 -24.16
#